data_AF-A0A445GTQ2-F1
#
_entry.id   AF-A0A445GTQ2-F1
#
_cell.length_a   1.000
_cell.length_b   1.000
_cell.length_c   1.000
_cell.angle_alpha   90.00
_cell.angle_beta   90.00
_cell.angle_gamma   90.00
#
_symmetry.space_group_name_H-M   'P 1'
#
loop_
_entity.id
_entity.type
_entity.pdbx_description
1 polymer ?
#
loop_
_entity_poly.entity_id
_entity_poly.type
_entity_poly.pdbx_seq_one_letter_code
_entity_poly.pdbx_strand_id
1 'polypeptide(L)'
;MIALGSENMLSKVVWFELPNAYQLIDLVIIGKSKINPIPQRIVHGTTIEILWTVFPSVILMFIAIPSFALLYSMDDVVVDPAITIKAIGHQWYIIPEDDLESGKLRLLEVDNRVVVAAKTHLHEKGFNYYGQCSEICGTNHAFMPIVIEAVSTKD
;
A
#
# COMPACT_ATOMS: atom_id res chain seq x y z
N MET A 1 -27.07 11.46 15.19
CA MET A 1 -25.81 11.38 15.96
C MET A 1 -25.39 9.92 16.08
N ILE A 2 -24.91 9.33 14.98
CA ILE A 2 -24.16 8.07 14.96
C ILE A 2 -22.97 8.35 14.05
N ALA A 3 -21.78 8.05 14.57
CA ALA A 3 -20.50 8.61 14.18
C ALA A 3 -20.13 8.32 12.71
N LEU A 4 -19.75 9.39 12.00
CA LEU A 4 -18.91 9.35 10.81
C LEU A 4 -17.49 9.03 11.27
N GLY A 5 -16.98 7.83 10.98
CA GLY A 5 -15.65 7.43 11.43
C GLY A 5 -15.09 6.26 10.62
N SER A 6 -14.11 6.57 9.77
CA SER A 6 -13.20 5.66 9.05
C SER A 6 -13.81 4.86 7.89
N GLU A 7 -14.11 5.53 6.78
CA GLU A 7 -14.20 4.84 5.48
C GLU A 7 -12.80 4.45 5.01
N ASN A 8 -12.35 3.29 5.47
CA ASN A 8 -11.11 2.67 5.02
C ASN A 8 -11.21 2.42 3.51
N MET A 9 -10.14 2.67 2.75
CA MET A 9 -10.06 2.40 1.31
C MET A 9 -10.56 0.99 0.93
N LEU A 10 -10.43 0.02 1.84
CA LEU A 10 -10.99 -1.33 1.73
C LEU A 10 -12.53 -1.37 1.64
N SER A 11 -13.27 -0.53 2.37
CA SER A 11 -14.73 -0.50 2.24
C SER A 11 -15.14 0.05 0.87
N LYS A 12 -14.42 1.05 0.34
CA LYS A 12 -14.65 1.62 -0.99
C LYS A 12 -14.37 0.62 -2.12
N VAL A 13 -13.32 -0.19 -2.01
CA VAL A 13 -13.04 -1.27 -2.98
C VAL A 13 -14.12 -2.36 -2.92
N VAL A 14 -14.58 -2.74 -1.72
CA VAL A 14 -15.67 -3.71 -1.55
C VAL A 14 -16.97 -3.23 -2.22
N TRP A 15 -17.29 -1.93 -2.20
CA TRP A 15 -18.45 -1.39 -2.91
C TRP A 15 -18.40 -1.54 -4.44
N PHE A 16 -17.23 -1.62 -5.06
CA PHE A 16 -17.09 -1.85 -6.50
C PHE A 16 -17.14 -3.34 -6.89
N GLU A 17 -16.76 -4.24 -5.97
CA GLU A 17 -16.76 -5.70 -6.23
C GLU A 17 -18.12 -6.36 -5.96
N LEU A 18 -18.91 -5.82 -5.04
CA LEU A 18 -20.24 -6.35 -4.69
C LEU A 18 -21.23 -6.39 -5.88
N PRO A 19 -21.32 -5.37 -6.76
CA PRO A 19 -22.17 -5.41 -7.94
C PRO A 19 -21.76 -6.50 -8.94
N ASN A 20 -20.47 -6.75 -9.12
CA ASN A 20 -19.96 -7.78 -10.05
C ASN A 20 -20.29 -9.19 -9.52
N ALA A 21 -20.08 -9.41 -8.22
CA ALA A 21 -20.45 -10.66 -7.57
C ALA A 21 -21.97 -10.90 -7.62
N TYR A 22 -22.78 -9.85 -7.41
CA TYR A 22 -24.24 -9.92 -7.51
C TYR A 22 -24.70 -10.26 -8.94
N GLN A 23 -24.13 -9.60 -9.96
CA GLN A 23 -24.43 -9.90 -11.36
C GLN A 23 -24.11 -11.36 -11.70
N LEU A 24 -22.96 -11.89 -11.26
CA LEU A 24 -22.60 -13.30 -11.48
C LEU A 24 -23.56 -14.27 -10.77
N ILE A 25 -23.92 -13.99 -9.52
CA ILE A 25 -24.87 -14.81 -8.74
C ILE A 25 -26.24 -14.84 -9.44
N ASP A 26 -26.75 -13.69 -9.87
CA ASP A 26 -28.02 -13.59 -10.59
C ASP A 26 -27.97 -14.36 -11.92
N LEU A 27 -26.86 -14.25 -12.66
CA LEU A 27 -26.66 -14.97 -13.92
C LEU A 27 -26.63 -16.49 -13.70
N VAL A 28 -26.00 -16.96 -12.62
CA VAL A 28 -25.96 -18.38 -12.23
C VAL A 28 -27.33 -18.88 -11.77
N ILE A 29 -28.12 -18.07 -11.06
CA ILE A 29 -29.46 -18.45 -10.61
C ILE A 29 -30.42 -18.53 -11.80
N ILE A 30 -30.45 -17.49 -12.64
CA ILE A 30 -31.37 -17.35 -13.78
C ILE A 30 -30.98 -18.29 -14.94
N GLY A 31 -29.68 -18.54 -15.13
CA GLY A 31 -29.15 -19.40 -16.19
C GLY A 31 -29.34 -20.90 -15.97
N LYS A 32 -29.88 -21.35 -14.83
CA LYS A 32 -30.15 -22.78 -14.58
C LYS A 32 -31.17 -23.29 -15.60
N SER A 33 -30.87 -24.42 -16.25
CA SER A 33 -31.77 -25.07 -17.22
C SER A 33 -33.18 -25.36 -16.68
N LYS A 34 -33.32 -25.59 -15.36
CA LYS A 34 -34.62 -25.73 -14.69
C LYS A 34 -35.47 -24.45 -14.72
N ILE A 35 -34.85 -23.28 -14.75
CA ILE A 35 -35.48 -21.95 -14.70
C ILE A 35 -35.53 -21.34 -16.11
N ASN A 36 -34.44 -21.44 -16.89
CA ASN A 36 -34.36 -21.00 -18.28
C ASN A 36 -34.00 -22.18 -19.21
N PRO A 37 -34.98 -22.95 -19.70
CA PRO A 37 -34.74 -24.16 -20.49
C PRO A 37 -34.26 -23.87 -21.94
N ILE A 38 -34.44 -22.64 -22.44
CA ILE A 38 -34.05 -22.26 -23.81
C ILE A 38 -33.09 -21.07 -23.75
N PRO A 39 -31.81 -21.25 -24.12
CA PRO A 39 -30.83 -20.16 -24.07
C PRO A 39 -31.13 -19.10 -25.13
N GLN A 40 -31.02 -17.83 -24.72
CA GLN A 40 -31.12 -16.69 -25.63
C GLN A 40 -29.87 -16.63 -26.52
N ARG A 41 -30.03 -16.34 -27.82
CA ARG A 41 -28.93 -16.24 -28.80
C ARG A 41 -28.56 -14.79 -29.12
N ILE A 42 -28.31 -13.99 -28.09
CA ILE A 42 -27.86 -12.61 -28.23
C ILE A 42 -26.33 -12.62 -28.27
N VAL A 43 -25.75 -12.14 -29.36
CA VAL A 43 -24.30 -12.20 -29.61
C VAL A 43 -23.62 -10.84 -29.62
N HIS A 44 -24.37 -9.74 -29.77
CA HIS A 44 -23.81 -8.39 -29.86
C HIS A 44 -24.63 -7.41 -29.02
N GLY A 45 -23.94 -6.46 -28.40
CA GLY A 45 -24.54 -5.43 -27.57
C GLY A 45 -23.73 -4.14 -27.60
N THR A 46 -23.68 -3.47 -28.75
CA THR A 46 -22.84 -2.27 -28.94
C THR A 46 -23.05 -1.20 -27.86
N THR A 47 -24.29 -0.98 -27.42
CA THR A 47 -24.59 0.00 -26.36
C THR A 47 -23.99 -0.40 -25.00
N ILE A 48 -24.06 -1.68 -24.63
CA ILE A 48 -23.52 -2.15 -23.35
C ILE A 48 -21.98 -2.19 -23.41
N GLU A 49 -21.43 -2.52 -24.58
CA GLU A 49 -20.00 -2.45 -24.88
C GLU A 49 -19.42 -1.05 -24.70
N ILE A 50 -20.11 -0.03 -25.24
CA ILE A 50 -19.70 1.37 -25.06
C ILE A 50 -19.80 1.76 -23.59
N LEU A 51 -20.89 1.39 -22.90
CA LEU A 51 -21.13 1.77 -21.51
C LEU A 51 -20.05 1.20 -20.58
N TRP A 52 -19.75 -0.10 -20.66
CA TRP A 52 -18.72 -0.71 -19.82
C TRP A 52 -17.29 -0.35 -20.24
N THR A 53 -17.08 0.30 -21.39
CA THR A 53 -15.75 0.78 -21.80
C THR A 53 -15.54 2.21 -21.31
N VAL A 54 -16.56 3.06 -21.45
CA VAL A 54 -16.51 4.47 -21.01
C VAL A 54 -16.52 4.57 -19.48
N PHE A 55 -17.34 3.76 -18.79
CA PHE A 55 -17.48 3.83 -17.34
C PHE A 55 -16.15 3.58 -16.59
N PRO A 56 -15.38 2.50 -16.87
CA PRO A 56 -14.05 2.31 -16.30
C PRO A 56 -13.05 3.38 -16.73
N SER A 57 -13.10 3.86 -17.97
CA SER A 57 -12.20 4.92 -18.46
C SER A 57 -12.37 6.22 -17.68
N VAL A 58 -13.61 6.60 -17.37
CA VAL A 58 -13.92 7.78 -16.55
C VAL A 58 -13.45 7.58 -15.11
N ILE A 59 -13.63 6.40 -14.52
CA ILE A 59 -13.12 6.09 -13.17
C ILE A 59 -11.59 6.25 -13.11
N LEU A 60 -10.86 5.70 -14.10
CA LEU A 60 -9.41 5.84 -14.17
C LEU A 60 -8.98 7.31 -14.29
N MET A 61 -9.71 8.13 -15.06
CA MET A 61 -9.46 9.57 -15.14
C MET A 61 -9.59 10.25 -13.78
N PHE A 62 -10.64 9.94 -13.00
CA PHE A 62 -10.85 10.51 -11.67
C PHE A 62 -9.81 10.09 -10.64
N ILE A 63 -9.24 8.88 -10.74
CA ILE A 63 -8.14 8.42 -9.88
C ILE A 63 -6.83 9.09 -10.30
N ALA A 64 -6.59 9.25 -11.60
CA ALA A 64 -5.36 9.82 -12.13
C ALA A 64 -5.13 11.29 -11.72
N ILE A 65 -6.17 12.13 -11.68
CA ILE A 65 -6.06 13.56 -11.36
C ILE A 65 -5.41 13.81 -9.97
N PRO A 66 -5.94 13.29 -8.85
CA PRO A 66 -5.31 13.46 -7.54
C PRO A 66 -3.97 12.72 -7.45
N SER A 67 -3.80 11.58 -8.12
CA SER A 67 -2.54 10.84 -8.15
C SER A 67 -1.39 11.65 -8.78
N PHE A 68 -1.65 12.32 -9.91
CA PHE A 68 -0.64 13.17 -10.54
C PHE A 68 -0.35 14.43 -9.72
N ALA A 69 -1.36 15.06 -9.11
CA ALA A 69 -1.14 16.19 -8.22
C ALA A 69 -0.22 15.83 -7.04
N LEU A 70 -0.40 14.65 -6.44
CA LEU A 70 0.46 14.14 -5.38
C LEU A 70 1.89 13.88 -5.90
N LEU A 71 2.03 13.23 -7.06
CA LEU A 71 3.33 12.94 -7.66
C LEU A 71 4.17 14.21 -7.85
N TYR A 72 3.60 15.26 -8.47
CA TYR A 72 4.29 16.53 -8.67
C TYR A 72 4.64 17.22 -7.35
N SER A 73 3.78 17.12 -6.33
CA SER A 73 4.07 17.67 -5.01
C SER A 73 5.25 16.98 -4.30
N MET A 74 5.61 15.75 -4.69
CA MET A 74 6.76 15.02 -4.13
C MET A 74 8.08 15.38 -4.82
N ASP A 75 8.06 15.74 -6.11
CA ASP A 75 9.26 16.07 -6.89
C ASP A 75 9.82 17.46 -6.53
N ASP A 76 8.95 18.43 -6.19
CA ASP A 76 9.33 19.82 -5.91
C ASP A 76 9.97 20.06 -4.52
N VAL A 77 10.15 19.04 -3.68
CA VAL A 77 10.46 19.23 -2.24
C VAL A 77 11.96 19.42 -1.95
N VAL A 78 12.88 19.15 -2.90
CA VAL A 78 14.32 19.04 -2.59
C VAL A 78 15.19 20.00 -3.41
N VAL A 79 15.01 21.31 -3.22
CA VAL A 79 15.95 22.30 -3.79
C VAL A 79 17.25 22.36 -2.96
N ASP A 80 17.18 22.20 -1.63
CA ASP A 80 18.34 22.16 -0.71
C ASP A 80 18.09 21.24 0.50
N PRO A 81 18.65 20.01 0.54
CA PRO A 81 18.46 19.10 1.67
C PRO A 81 19.32 19.51 2.88
N ALA A 82 18.72 19.53 4.08
CA ALA A 82 19.46 19.81 5.32
C ALA A 82 20.45 18.69 5.70
N ILE A 83 20.14 17.44 5.33
CA ILE A 83 20.97 16.24 5.59
C ILE A 83 20.86 15.32 4.36
N THR A 84 21.98 14.71 3.95
CA THR A 84 22.00 13.66 2.91
C THR A 84 22.51 12.35 3.51
N ILE A 85 21.73 11.28 3.39
CA ILE A 85 22.07 9.95 3.92
C ILE A 85 22.29 9.01 2.74
N LYS A 86 23.45 8.35 2.71
CA LYS A 86 23.74 7.30 1.75
C LYS A 86 23.50 5.94 2.40
N ALA A 87 22.44 5.25 1.99
CA ALA A 87 22.19 3.86 2.35
C ALA A 87 22.88 2.93 1.35
N ILE A 88 23.69 1.99 1.84
CA ILE A 88 24.32 0.93 1.03
C ILE A 88 23.87 -0.41 1.61
N GLY A 89 23.15 -1.20 0.81
CA GLY A 89 22.73 -2.54 1.19
C GLY A 89 23.80 -3.58 0.88
N HIS A 90 24.11 -4.45 1.84
CA HIS A 90 25.00 -5.61 1.67
C HIS A 90 24.24 -6.91 1.96
N GLN A 91 24.58 -7.99 1.26
CA GLN A 91 24.04 -9.34 1.49
C GLN A 91 24.84 -10.06 2.60
N TRP A 92 24.25 -10.66 3.63
CA TRP A 92 23.05 -10.28 4.39
C TRP A 92 23.51 -10.12 5.83
N TYR A 93 22.94 -9.18 6.57
CA TYR A 93 23.37 -8.89 7.93
C TYR A 93 22.18 -8.97 8.88
N ILE A 94 22.30 -9.79 9.91
CA ILE A 94 21.27 -9.97 10.93
C ILE A 94 21.94 -10.26 12.27
N ILE A 95 21.31 -9.77 13.34
CA ILE A 95 21.68 -10.10 14.71
C ILE A 95 21.16 -11.52 15.02
N PRO A 96 22.03 -12.44 15.46
CA PRO A 96 21.60 -13.75 15.96
C PRO A 96 20.62 -13.63 17.13
N GLU A 97 19.74 -14.62 17.30
CA GLU A 97 18.74 -14.60 18.38
C GLU A 97 19.35 -14.61 19.78
N ASP A 98 20.52 -15.23 19.93
CA ASP A 98 21.22 -15.31 21.20
C ASP A 98 21.82 -13.96 21.65
N ASP A 99 22.01 -13.02 20.70
CA ASP A 99 22.58 -11.69 20.94
C ASP A 99 21.48 -10.61 21.10
N LEU A 100 20.20 -10.99 21.03
CA LEU A 100 19.07 -10.08 21.16
C LEU A 100 18.72 -9.81 22.64
N GLU A 101 18.77 -8.54 23.05
CA GLU A 101 18.34 -8.11 24.38
C GLU A 101 16.82 -8.28 24.57
N SER A 102 16.41 -8.61 25.80
CA SER A 102 14.99 -8.76 26.17
C SER A 102 14.20 -7.47 25.90
N GLY A 103 13.25 -7.52 24.97
CA GLY A 103 12.40 -6.39 24.55
C GLY A 103 12.65 -5.90 23.13
N LYS A 104 13.68 -6.41 22.43
CA LYS A 104 13.98 -6.13 21.03
C LYS A 104 13.16 -6.99 20.06
N LEU A 105 12.88 -6.46 18.86
CA LEU A 105 12.07 -7.15 17.84
C LEU A 105 12.93 -8.11 17.00
N ARG A 106 12.55 -9.38 16.95
CA ARG A 106 13.21 -10.39 16.11
C ARG A 106 13.07 -10.02 14.63
N LEU A 107 14.15 -10.16 13.85
CA LEU A 107 14.22 -9.89 12.39
C LEU A 107 14.05 -8.42 11.96
N LEU A 108 13.82 -7.50 12.89
CA LEU A 108 13.66 -6.06 12.62
C LEU A 108 14.76 -5.21 13.26
N GLU A 109 15.62 -5.82 14.07
CA GLU A 109 16.67 -5.15 14.81
C GLU A 109 18.02 -5.19 14.10
N VAL A 110 18.78 -4.11 14.28
CA VAL A 110 20.08 -3.86 13.63
C VAL A 110 21.09 -3.36 14.64
N ASP A 111 22.37 -3.69 14.43
CA ASP A 111 23.47 -3.25 15.30
C ASP A 111 23.67 -1.74 15.23
N ASN A 112 23.63 -1.19 14.01
CA ASN A 112 23.82 0.23 13.75
C ASN A 112 22.55 0.81 13.13
N ARG A 113 21.88 1.68 13.89
CA ARG A 113 20.69 2.41 13.44
C ARG A 113 21.09 3.67 12.68
N VAL A 114 20.28 4.04 11.69
CA VAL A 114 20.44 5.33 11.00
C VAL A 114 19.75 6.39 11.85
N VAL A 115 20.52 7.32 12.43
CA VAL A 115 19.97 8.40 13.27
C VAL A 115 19.75 9.65 12.43
N VAL A 116 18.54 10.21 12.48
CA VAL A 116 18.14 11.39 11.70
C VAL A 116 17.49 12.41 12.63
N ALA A 117 17.89 13.69 12.50
CA ALA A 117 17.27 14.76 13.25
C ALA A 117 15.88 15.08 12.70
N ALA A 118 14.84 14.91 13.53
CA ALA A 118 13.46 15.19 13.18
C ALA A 118 12.99 16.51 13.81
N LYS A 119 12.40 17.39 12.99
CA LYS A 119 11.72 18.60 13.47
C LYS A 119 10.31 18.25 13.92
N THR A 120 10.18 17.57 15.06
CA THR A 120 8.88 17.25 15.65
C THR A 120 8.58 18.21 16.80
N HIS A 121 7.34 18.71 16.85
CA HIS A 121 6.80 19.47 17.99
C HIS A 121 6.34 18.56 19.16
N LEU A 122 6.49 17.24 18.99
CA LEU A 122 5.94 16.23 19.87
C LEU A 122 7.08 15.46 20.55
N HIS A 123 7.24 15.74 21.85
CA HIS A 123 7.94 14.98 22.89
C HIS A 123 9.38 14.48 22.58
N GLU A 124 10.29 14.75 23.51
CA GLU A 124 11.72 14.37 23.57
C GLU A 124 12.04 12.85 23.46
N LYS A 125 11.07 12.00 23.15
CA LYS A 125 11.29 10.57 22.96
C LYS A 125 11.48 10.28 21.48
N GLY A 126 12.68 9.83 21.11
CA GLY A 126 12.98 9.41 19.76
C GLY A 126 12.03 8.33 19.26
N PHE A 127 11.64 8.42 17.99
CA PHE A 127 10.78 7.44 17.33
C PHE A 127 11.61 6.52 16.45
N ASN A 128 11.35 5.21 16.54
CA ASN A 128 11.99 4.22 15.69
C ASN A 128 11.08 3.85 14.51
N TYR A 129 11.61 3.95 13.30
CA TYR A 129 10.99 3.49 12.06
C TYR A 129 11.68 2.22 11.60
N TYR A 130 10.89 1.17 11.34
CA TYR A 130 11.38 -0.13 10.90
C TYR A 130 11.01 -0.34 9.44
N GLY A 131 11.95 -0.88 8.68
CA GLY A 131 11.77 -1.26 7.29
C GLY A 131 12.47 -2.59 6.99
N GLN A 132 12.10 -3.18 5.87
CA GLN A 132 12.77 -4.32 5.30
C GLN A 132 13.00 -4.05 3.81
N CYS A 133 14.00 -4.71 3.25
CA CYS A 133 14.21 -4.60 1.82
C CYS A 133 13.03 -5.20 1.04
N SER A 134 12.63 -4.52 -0.02
CA SER A 134 11.45 -4.84 -0.83
C SER A 134 11.80 -5.45 -2.20
N GLU A 135 13.08 -5.72 -2.47
CA GLU A 135 13.57 -6.28 -3.74
C GLU A 135 14.31 -7.59 -3.49
N ILE A 136 13.95 -8.64 -4.22
CA ILE A 136 14.53 -9.97 -4.03
C ILE A 136 16.03 -9.94 -4.31
N CYS A 137 16.84 -10.28 -3.29
CA CYS A 137 18.30 -10.23 -3.40
C CYS A 137 19.01 -11.55 -3.03
N GLY A 138 18.27 -12.67 -3.04
CA GLY A 138 18.78 -14.04 -2.86
C GLY A 138 18.23 -14.74 -1.60
N THR A 139 18.93 -15.77 -1.10
CA THR A 139 18.40 -16.75 -0.13
C THR A 139 18.00 -16.15 1.21
N ASN A 140 18.73 -15.16 1.73
CA ASN A 140 18.36 -14.52 3.00
C ASN A 140 17.72 -13.13 2.79
N HIS A 141 16.94 -12.97 1.71
CA HIS A 141 16.28 -11.71 1.39
C HIS A 141 15.41 -11.15 2.53
N ALA A 142 14.78 -12.02 3.33
CA ALA A 142 13.97 -11.61 4.49
C ALA A 142 14.80 -11.16 5.71
N PHE A 143 16.12 -11.34 5.69
CA PHE A 143 17.02 -11.13 6.84
C PHE A 143 17.95 -9.93 6.62
N MET A 144 17.37 -8.81 6.19
CA MET A 144 18.05 -7.52 6.05
C MET A 144 17.13 -6.38 6.51
N PRO A 145 17.01 -6.18 7.84
CA PRO A 145 16.22 -5.08 8.38
C PRO A 145 16.92 -3.73 8.23
N ILE A 146 16.12 -2.67 8.24
CA ILE A 146 16.56 -1.28 8.25
C ILE A 146 15.85 -0.58 9.40
N VAL A 147 16.60 0.10 10.26
CA VAL A 147 16.03 0.88 11.37
C VAL A 147 16.53 2.31 11.30
N ILE A 148 15.58 3.25 11.33
CA ILE A 148 15.83 4.68 11.37
C ILE A 148 15.32 5.23 12.70
N GLU A 149 16.20 5.90 13.44
CA GLU A 149 15.87 6.56 14.69
C GLU A 149 15.74 8.07 14.45
N ALA A 150 14.57 8.63 14.77
CA ALA A 150 14.32 10.06 14.69
C ALA A 150 14.55 10.71 16.05
N VAL A 151 15.58 11.55 16.16
CA VAL A 151 15.95 12.28 17.38
C VAL A 151 15.66 13.78 17.28
N SER A 152 15.51 14.46 18.41
CA SER A 152 15.28 15.90 18.42
C SER A 152 16.58 16.63 18.04
N THR A 153 16.46 17.74 17.30
CA THR A 153 17.61 18.60 16.92
C THR A 153 18.43 19.19 18.09
N LYS A 154 17.98 19.01 19.34
CA LYS A 154 18.65 19.53 20.54
C LYS A 154 19.55 18.49 21.23
N ASP A 155 19.50 17.24 20.81
CA ASP A 155 20.30 16.13 21.31
C ASP A 155 21.60 15.97 20.48
#